data_AF-A0A6J7SNS0-F1
#
_entry.id   AF-A0A6J7SNS0-F1
#
_cell.length_a   1.000
_cell.length_b   1.000
_cell.length_c   1.000
_cell.angle_alpha   90.00
_cell.angle_beta   90.00
_cell.angle_gamma   90.00
#
_symmetry.space_group_name_H-M   'P 1'
#
loop_
_entity.id
_entity.type
_entity.pdbx_description
1 polymer ?
#
loop_
_entity_poly.entity_id
_entity_poly.type
_entity_poly.pdbx_seq_one_letter_code
_entity_poly.pdbx_strand_id
1 'polypeptide(L)'
;MGTDHRKTGRFVGFKGPFGMSVDSDWAANAACKTSDPDTLFVQGAAQNRAKAICSGCVVRTECLSDALDNRVEFGVWGGMTERERRALLRRRPNVASWSVLLQNASDDFARGTAVSRVS
;
A
#
# COMPACT_ATOMS: atom_id res chain seq x y z
N MET A 1 -27.63 22.43 -10.67
CA MET A 1 -27.47 20.98 -10.78
C MET A 1 -25.99 20.64 -10.65
N GLY A 2 -25.52 20.29 -9.45
CA GLY A 2 -24.11 19.97 -9.20
C GLY A 2 -23.82 18.50 -9.52
N THR A 3 -22.90 18.25 -10.44
CA THR A 3 -22.43 16.90 -10.74
C THR A 3 -21.40 16.48 -9.69
N ASP A 4 -21.87 15.65 -8.75
CA ASP A 4 -21.02 14.93 -7.81
C ASP A 4 -20.14 13.93 -8.58
N HIS A 5 -18.87 14.25 -8.76
CA HIS A 5 -17.87 13.41 -9.43
C HIS A 5 -17.28 12.31 -8.51
N ARG A 6 -17.95 11.96 -7.40
CA ARG A 6 -17.40 11.07 -6.38
C ARG A 6 -17.58 9.57 -6.69
N LYS A 7 -18.02 9.18 -7.89
CA LYS A 7 -18.52 7.80 -8.15
C LYS A 7 -17.98 7.05 -9.37
N THR A 8 -16.91 7.50 -10.04
CA THR A 8 -16.29 6.68 -11.10
C THR A 8 -14.89 6.28 -10.67
N GLY A 9 -14.80 5.19 -9.93
CA GLY A 9 -13.55 4.55 -9.59
C GLY A 9 -12.79 4.16 -10.85
N ARG A 10 -11.76 4.93 -11.19
CA ARG A 10 -10.58 4.54 -11.95
C ARG A 10 -9.58 5.69 -11.87
N PHE A 11 -8.32 5.34 -11.66
CA PHE A 11 -7.14 6.21 -11.56
C PHE A 11 -6.87 6.80 -10.18
N VAL A 12 -6.15 6.04 -9.37
CA VAL A 12 -5.12 6.63 -8.51
C VAL A 12 -4.05 7.25 -9.39
N GLY A 13 -3.95 8.56 -9.32
CA GLY A 13 -2.89 9.32 -9.95
C GLY A 13 -2.77 10.63 -9.20
N PHE A 14 -1.74 10.73 -8.35
CA PHE A 14 -1.34 11.99 -7.74
C PHE A 14 -1.01 12.98 -8.88
N LYS A 15 -1.88 13.97 -9.13
CA LYS A 15 -1.62 15.01 -10.12
C LYS A 15 -0.64 16.03 -9.54
N GLY A 16 0.65 15.77 -9.69
CA GLY A 16 1.68 16.79 -9.49
C GLY A 16 1.53 17.96 -10.49
N PRO A 17 2.16 19.12 -10.23
CA PRO A 17 2.01 20.33 -11.06
C PRO A 17 2.62 20.23 -12.47
N PHE A 18 3.40 19.17 -12.76
CA PHE A 18 3.93 18.86 -14.09
C PHE A 18 3.33 17.52 -14.54
N GLY A 19 2.41 17.56 -15.50
CA GLY A 19 1.56 16.42 -15.91
C GLY A 19 2.28 15.27 -16.62
N MET A 20 3.16 14.55 -15.91
CA MET A 20 3.56 13.19 -16.26
C MET A 20 2.84 12.23 -15.31
N SER A 21 1.92 11.42 -15.84
CA SER A 21 1.32 10.30 -15.10
C SER A 21 2.40 9.26 -14.88
N VAL A 22 2.99 9.25 -13.69
CA VAL A 22 3.73 8.07 -13.23
C VAL A 22 2.64 7.04 -12.92
N ASP A 23 2.25 6.25 -13.92
CA ASP A 23 1.61 4.97 -13.65
C ASP A 23 2.53 4.27 -12.67
N SER A 24 2.03 4.07 -11.45
CA SER A 24 2.84 3.61 -10.35
C SER A 24 3.30 2.16 -10.63
N ASP A 25 4.42 1.99 -11.34
CA ASP A 25 5.01 0.71 -11.77
C ASP A 25 5.42 -0.20 -10.59
N TRP A 26 5.14 0.20 -9.36
CA TRP A 26 5.41 -0.59 -8.16
C TRP A 26 4.73 -1.97 -8.26
N ALA A 27 3.52 -2.06 -8.80
CA ALA A 27 2.81 -3.33 -8.93
C ALA A 27 3.56 -4.33 -9.83
N ALA A 28 4.30 -3.84 -10.83
CA ALA A 28 5.11 -4.69 -11.71
C ALA A 28 6.28 -5.37 -10.97
N ASN A 29 6.74 -4.76 -9.88
CA ASN A 29 7.83 -5.21 -9.01
C ASN A 29 7.33 -5.96 -7.76
N ALA A 30 6.02 -6.23 -7.65
CA ALA A 30 5.45 -6.94 -6.52
C ALA A 30 5.87 -8.42 -6.50
N ALA A 31 6.32 -8.91 -5.35
CA ALA A 31 6.74 -10.30 -5.18
C ALA A 31 5.58 -11.30 -5.38
N CYS A 32 4.35 -10.88 -5.07
CA CYS A 32 3.16 -11.70 -5.25
C CYS A 32 2.67 -11.79 -6.70
N LYS A 33 3.24 -11.02 -7.65
CA LYS A 33 2.83 -11.01 -9.06
C LYS A 33 2.94 -12.38 -9.75
N THR A 34 3.90 -13.20 -9.33
CA THR A 34 4.13 -14.56 -9.87
C THR A 34 3.37 -15.64 -9.12
N SER A 35 2.68 -15.28 -8.02
CA SER A 35 1.84 -16.19 -7.24
C SER A 35 0.42 -16.23 -7.79
N ASP A 36 -0.32 -17.29 -7.47
CA ASP A 36 -1.74 -17.37 -7.78
C ASP A 36 -2.51 -16.21 -7.09
N PRO A 37 -3.27 -15.39 -7.83
CA PRO A 37 -4.03 -14.28 -7.28
C PRO A 37 -4.93 -14.66 -6.10
N ASP A 38 -5.52 -15.86 -6.13
CA ASP A 38 -6.47 -16.31 -5.11
C ASP A 38 -5.81 -16.45 -3.73
N THR A 39 -4.47 -16.63 -3.70
CA THR A 39 -3.71 -16.70 -2.45
C THR A 39 -3.78 -15.40 -1.64
N LEU A 40 -4.01 -14.26 -2.28
CA LEU A 40 -4.12 -12.96 -1.62
C LEU A 40 -5.52 -12.67 -1.07
N PHE A 41 -6.54 -13.39 -1.53
CA PHE A 41 -7.95 -13.16 -1.18
C PHE A 41 -8.53 -14.19 -0.19
N VAL A 42 -7.65 -14.88 0.54
CA VAL A 42 -8.02 -15.90 1.53
C VAL A 42 -8.49 -15.32 2.88
N GLN A 43 -9.13 -16.16 3.70
CA GLN A 43 -9.63 -15.82 5.04
C GLN A 43 -8.95 -16.63 6.15
N GLY A 44 -9.08 -16.15 7.39
CA GLY A 44 -8.61 -16.86 8.59
C GLY A 44 -7.10 -17.14 8.58
N ALA A 45 -6.72 -18.33 9.05
CA ALA A 45 -5.31 -18.71 9.16
C ALA A 45 -4.55 -18.74 7.82
N ALA A 46 -5.25 -18.88 6.69
CA ALA A 46 -4.62 -18.87 5.37
C ALA A 46 -4.00 -17.50 5.03
N GLN A 47 -4.48 -16.41 5.64
CA GLN A 47 -3.91 -15.07 5.48
C GLN A 47 -2.46 -14.99 5.93
N ASN A 48 -2.01 -15.88 6.83
CA ASN A 48 -0.61 -15.92 7.27
C ASN A 48 0.34 -16.26 6.11
N ARG A 49 -0.09 -17.12 5.16
CA ARG A 49 0.71 -17.44 3.97
C ARG A 49 0.83 -16.23 3.05
N ALA A 50 -0.27 -15.53 2.81
CA ALA A 50 -0.27 -14.30 2.02
C ALA A 50 0.61 -13.20 2.66
N LYS A 51 0.54 -13.04 3.98
CA LYS A 51 1.40 -12.10 4.71
C LYS A 51 2.88 -12.45 4.60
N ALA A 52 3.23 -13.75 4.57
CA ALA A 52 4.60 -14.20 4.41
C ALA A 52 5.19 -13.77 3.07
N ILE A 53 4.41 -13.84 1.98
CA ILE A 53 4.82 -13.36 0.65
C ILE A 53 5.18 -11.87 0.70
N CYS A 54 4.42 -11.07 1.45
CA CYS A 54 4.68 -9.64 1.56
C CYS A 54 5.92 -9.28 2.40
N SER A 55 6.44 -10.19 3.23
CA SER A 55 7.47 -9.86 4.24
C SER A 55 8.80 -9.33 3.67
N GLY A 56 9.19 -9.81 2.47
CA GLY A 56 10.40 -9.37 1.75
C GLY A 56 10.11 -8.59 0.47
N CYS A 57 8.87 -8.14 0.26
CA CYS A 57 8.50 -7.46 -0.97
C CYS A 57 9.04 -6.02 -0.99
N VAL A 58 9.78 -5.66 -2.05
CA VAL A 58 10.41 -4.34 -2.20
C VAL A 58 9.41 -3.19 -2.29
N VAL A 59 8.21 -3.47 -2.82
CA VAL A 59 7.12 -2.48 -2.99
C VAL A 59 6.05 -2.54 -1.90
N ARG A 60 6.41 -3.08 -0.73
CA ARG A 60 5.45 -3.31 0.36
C ARG A 60 4.83 -2.01 0.86
N THR A 61 5.62 -0.95 0.93
CA THR A 61 5.20 0.37 1.44
C THR A 61 4.20 1.02 0.49
N GLU A 62 4.51 1.02 -0.80
CA GLU A 62 3.69 1.55 -1.88
C GLU A 62 2.37 0.78 -1.95
N CYS A 63 2.44 -0.57 -1.95
CA CYS A 63 1.28 -1.44 -1.95
C CYS A 63 0.34 -1.18 -0.75
N LEU A 64 0.89 -0.99 0.44
CA LEU A 64 0.09 -0.71 1.63
C LEU A 64 -0.54 0.68 1.57
N SER A 65 0.23 1.69 1.14
CA SER A 65 -0.27 3.05 1.03
C SER A 65 -1.43 3.15 0.06
N ASP A 66 -1.31 2.53 -1.12
CA ASP A 66 -2.36 2.52 -2.13
C ASP A 66 -3.62 1.84 -1.59
N ALA A 67 -3.48 0.71 -0.89
CA ALA A 67 -4.62 0.03 -0.27
C ALA A 67 -5.33 0.86 0.82
N LEU A 68 -4.59 1.68 1.55
CA LEU A 68 -5.14 2.55 2.61
C LEU A 68 -5.81 3.80 2.03
N ASP A 69 -5.15 4.46 1.07
CA ASP A 69 -5.67 5.65 0.39
C ASP A 69 -6.94 5.31 -0.41
N ASN A 70 -6.97 4.17 -1.11
CA ASN A 70 -8.13 3.68 -1.86
C ASN A 70 -9.17 2.94 -1.01
N ARG A 71 -8.90 2.72 0.28
CA ARG A 71 -9.76 1.93 1.19
C ARG A 71 -10.13 0.56 0.61
N VAL A 72 -9.16 -0.14 0.02
CA VAL A 72 -9.38 -1.46 -0.58
C VAL A 72 -9.94 -2.43 0.46
N GLU A 73 -11.07 -3.04 0.13
CA GLU A 73 -11.89 -3.79 1.10
C GLU A 73 -11.40 -5.21 1.33
N PHE A 74 -10.79 -5.87 0.33
CA PHE A 74 -10.49 -7.29 0.42
C PHE A 74 -8.99 -7.60 0.28
N GLY A 75 -8.63 -8.81 0.69
CA GLY A 75 -7.30 -9.39 0.50
C GLY A 75 -6.19 -8.81 1.38
N VAL A 76 -4.99 -9.37 1.21
CA VAL A 76 -3.76 -8.95 1.89
C VAL A 76 -2.98 -7.98 1.03
N TRP A 77 -2.70 -6.80 1.57
CA TRP A 77 -2.00 -5.70 0.89
C TRP A 77 -0.85 -5.22 1.76
N GLY A 78 0.36 -5.15 1.21
CA GLY A 78 1.56 -4.75 1.94
C GLY A 78 1.81 -5.53 3.25
N GLY A 79 1.32 -6.77 3.32
CA GLY A 79 1.40 -7.62 4.52
C GLY A 79 0.35 -7.32 5.58
N MET A 80 -0.69 -6.54 5.28
CA MET A 80 -1.83 -6.28 6.17
C MET A 80 -3.12 -6.87 5.61
N THR A 81 -3.88 -7.51 6.48
CA THR A 81 -5.25 -7.97 6.23
C THR A 81 -6.20 -6.78 6.22
N GLU A 82 -7.37 -6.96 5.59
CA GLU A 82 -8.51 -6.03 5.65
C GLU A 82 -8.79 -5.54 7.09
N ARG A 83 -8.87 -6.48 8.04
CA ARG A 83 -9.17 -6.16 9.44
C ARG A 83 -8.11 -5.26 10.07
N GLU A 84 -6.83 -5.55 9.80
CA GLU A 84 -5.70 -4.74 10.28
C GLU A 84 -5.71 -3.34 9.64
N ARG A 85 -5.95 -3.24 8.32
CA ARG A 85 -6.07 -1.95 7.62
C ARG A 85 -7.21 -1.10 8.18
N ARG A 86 -8.40 -1.68 8.38
CA ARG A 86 -9.52 -0.98 9.02
C ARG A 86 -9.20 -0.51 10.43
N ALA A 87 -8.49 -1.32 11.22
CA ALA A 87 -8.06 -0.92 12.55
C ALA A 87 -7.09 0.27 12.51
N LEU A 88 -6.17 0.28 11.54
CA LEU A 88 -5.23 1.37 11.34
C LEU A 88 -5.93 2.68 10.93
N LEU A 89 -6.86 2.62 9.96
CA LEU A 89 -7.66 3.77 9.54
C LEU A 89 -8.48 4.37 10.69
N ARG A 90 -9.02 3.54 11.59
CA ARG A 90 -9.73 4.02 12.79
C ARG A 90 -8.81 4.71 13.80
N ARG A 91 -7.57 4.23 13.95
CA ARG A 91 -6.58 4.80 14.89
C ARG A 91 -5.99 6.12 14.38
N ARG A 92 -5.99 6.35 13.07
CA ARG A 92 -5.40 7.54 12.45
C ARG A 92 -6.38 8.22 11.48
N PRO A 93 -7.47 8.82 11.99
CA PRO A 93 -8.50 9.44 11.14
C PRO A 93 -8.00 10.70 10.40
N ASN A 94 -6.93 11.34 10.88
CA ASN A 94 -6.46 12.63 10.37
C ASN A 94 -5.32 12.52 9.33
N VAL A 95 -4.99 11.31 8.88
CA VAL A 95 -3.95 11.12 7.85
C VAL A 95 -4.56 11.42 6.48
N ALA A 96 -4.09 12.50 5.86
CA ALA A 96 -4.58 12.95 4.55
C ALA A 96 -3.97 12.16 3.37
N SER A 97 -2.77 11.60 3.54
CA SER A 97 -2.07 10.81 2.53
C SER A 97 -1.21 9.73 3.20
N TRP A 98 -1.56 8.46 2.99
CA TRP A 98 -0.82 7.33 3.53
C TRP A 98 0.48 7.08 2.78
N SER A 99 0.51 7.39 1.48
CA SER A 99 1.74 7.33 0.66
C SER A 99 2.85 8.19 1.24
N VAL A 100 2.59 9.47 1.52
CA VAL A 100 3.59 10.37 2.12
C VAL A 100 4.02 9.88 3.50
N LEU A 101 3.07 9.51 4.36
CA LEU A 101 3.38 9.07 5.72
C LEU A 101 4.27 7.82 5.74
N LEU A 102 3.91 6.80 4.96
CA LEU A 102 4.61 5.52 4.95
C LEU A 102 5.93 5.58 4.19
N GLN A 103 6.04 6.39 3.14
CA GLN A 103 7.30 6.58 2.42
C GLN A 103 8.33 7.27 3.31
N ASN A 104 7.96 8.37 3.99
CA ASN A 104 8.85 9.07 4.91
C ASN A 104 9.36 8.12 6.01
N ALA A 105 8.46 7.32 6.59
CA ALA A 105 8.85 6.34 7.62
C ALA A 105 9.80 5.26 7.08
N SER A 106 9.63 4.84 5.82
CA SER A 106 10.51 3.87 5.17
C SER A 106 11.89 4.47 4.88
N ASP A 107 11.94 5.71 4.41
CA ASP A 107 13.18 6.44 4.14
C ASP A 107 13.96 6.73 5.41
N ASP A 108 13.27 7.12 6.50
CA ASP A 108 13.87 7.29 7.82
C ASP A 108 14.52 6.01 8.33
N PHE A 109 13.83 4.87 8.17
CA PHE A 109 14.39 3.57 8.53
C PHE A 109 15.57 3.17 7.64
N ALA A 110 15.49 3.40 6.33
CA ALA A 110 16.58 3.15 5.40
C ALA A 110 17.82 3.99 5.74
N ARG A 111 17.64 5.27 6.10
CA ARG A 111 18.72 6.14 6.58
C ARG A 111 19.30 5.63 7.90
N GLY A 112 18.46 5.28 8.88
CA GLY A 112 18.91 4.77 10.18
C GLY A 112 19.72 3.47 10.05
N THR A 113 19.29 2.56 9.19
CA THR A 113 20.03 1.31 8.90
C THR A 113 21.33 1.55 8.13
N ALA A 114 21.36 2.50 7.20
CA ALA A 114 22.58 2.88 6.48
C ALA A 114 23.63 3.50 7.43
N VAL A 115 23.23 4.39 8.33
CA VAL A 115 24.12 5.02 9.32
C VAL A 115 24.74 3.96 10.24
N SER A 116 23.95 3.00 10.72
CA SER A 116 24.44 1.90 11.58
C SER A 116 25.36 0.90 10.88
N ARG A 117 25.40 0.86 9.55
CA ARG A 117 26.29 -0.04 8.79
C ARG A 117 27.66 0.58 8.50
N VAL A 118 27.76 1.91 8.56
CA VAL A 118 29.00 2.67 8.25
C VAL A 118 29.82 2.98 9.51
N SER A 119 29.26 2.77 10.70
CA SER A 119 29.95 2.92 12.00
C SER A 119 30.52 1.59 12.47
#